data_AF-A0A952UKL5-F1
#
_entry.id   AF-A0A952UKL5-F1
#
_cell.length_a   1.000
_cell.length_b   1.000
_cell.length_c   1.000
_cell.angle_alpha   90.00
_cell.angle_beta   90.00
_cell.angle_gamma   90.00
#
_symmetry.space_group_name_H-M   'P 1'
#
loop_
_entity.id
_entity.type
_entity.pdbx_description
1 polymer ?
#
loop_
_entity_poly.entity_id
_entity_poly.type
_entity_poly.pdbx_seq_one_letter_code
_entity_poly.pdbx_strand_id
1 'polypeptide(L)' 'MSPTATRCQFCWRVEDNRTGGTDSASWSDLPTFMQKHNLVSHDLNFADGYCPQCTQLYGRLTQEHP' A
#
# COMPACT_ATOMS: atom_id res chain seq x y z
N MET A 1 -13.47 10.38 8.50
CA MET A 1 -12.01 10.51 8.52
C MET A 1 -11.47 10.09 7.17
N SER A 2 -10.74 10.95 6.46
CA SER A 2 -10.12 10.58 5.18
C SER A 2 -9.00 9.55 5.43
N PRO A 3 -8.85 8.53 4.58
CA PRO A 3 -7.80 7.52 4.75
C PRO A 3 -6.42 8.17 4.65
N THR A 4 -5.57 7.88 5.62
CA THR A 4 -4.21 8.45 5.73
C THR A 4 -3.17 7.69 4.92
N ALA A 5 -3.52 6.49 4.47
CA ALA A 5 -2.64 5.61 3.72
C ALA A 5 -3.46 4.63 2.86
N THR A 6 -2.85 4.07 1.82
CA THR A 6 -3.47 3.01 1.00
C THR A 6 -2.88 1.66 1.41
N ARG A 7 -3.69 0.61 1.56
CA ARG A 7 -3.21 -0.74 1.83
C ARG A 7 -3.45 -1.66 0.65
N CYS A 8 -2.39 -2.34 0.22
CA CYS A 8 -2.45 -3.34 -0.83
C CYS A 8 -3.28 -4.53 -0.37
N GLN A 9 -4.32 -4.89 -1.12
CA GLN A 9 -5.19 -6.01 -0.75
C GLN A 9 -4.54 -7.40 -0.92
N PHE A 10 -3.45 -7.49 -1.71
CA PHE A 10 -2.74 -8.75 -1.94
C PHE A 10 -1.59 -9.01 -0.97
N CYS A 11 -0.72 -8.02 -0.76
CA CYS A 11 0.50 -8.19 0.04
C CYS A 11 0.50 -7.40 1.34
N TRP A 12 -0.60 -6.68 1.65
CA TRP A 12 -0.80 -5.88 2.85
C TRP A 12 0.25 -4.78 3.13
N ARG A 13 1.10 -4.47 2.15
CA ARG A 13 1.96 -3.30 2.19
C ARG A 13 1.12 -2.02 2.19
N VAL A 14 1.65 -0.99 2.82
CA VAL A 14 1.00 0.29 3.08
C VAL A 14 1.75 1.40 2.35
N GLU A 15 1.03 2.21 1.60
CA GLU A 15 1.50 3.41 0.92
C GLU A 15 1.34 4.65 1.81
N ASP A 16 2.42 5.40 1.93
CA ASP A 16 2.43 6.69 2.61
C ASP A 16 1.90 7.82 1.70
N ASN A 17 0.58 8.02 1.72
CA ASN A 17 -0.09 9.06 0.92
C ASN A 17 0.26 10.49 1.35
N ARG A 18 0.90 10.69 2.50
CA ARG A 18 1.25 12.03 3.01
C ARG A 18 2.45 12.64 2.28
N THR A 19 3.31 11.79 1.71
CA THR A 19 4.53 12.23 1.01
C THR A 19 4.33 12.56 -0.46
N GLY A 20 3.14 12.32 -1.03
CA GLY A 20 2.81 12.72 -2.42
C GLY A 20 3.64 12.05 -3.52
N GLY A 21 4.49 11.08 -3.19
CA GLY A 21 5.33 10.36 -4.13
C GLY A 21 4.64 9.10 -4.64
N THR A 22 4.39 9.03 -5.94
CA THR A 22 3.86 7.85 -6.65
C THR A 22 4.89 6.73 -6.82
N ASP A 23 6.02 6.81 -6.14
CA ASP A 23 7.13 5.88 -6.31
C ASP A 23 6.87 4.56 -5.58
N SER A 24 7.36 3.46 -6.15
CA SER A 24 7.31 2.14 -5.51
C SER A 24 7.98 2.11 -4.12
N ALA A 25 8.84 3.09 -3.83
CA ALA A 25 9.49 3.30 -2.54
C ALA A 25 8.54 3.81 -1.44
N SER A 26 7.35 4.33 -1.81
CA SER A 26 6.34 4.82 -0.87
C SER A 26 5.59 3.69 -0.16
N TRP A 27 5.73 2.45 -0.65
CA TRP A 27 5.12 1.25 -0.08
C TRP A 27 6.06 0.59 0.93
N SER A 28 5.57 0.30 2.13
CA SER A 28 6.32 -0.37 3.20
C SER A 28 5.46 -1.41 3.92
N ASP A 29 6.04 -2.27 4.73
CA ASP A 29 5.27 -3.11 5.66
C ASP A 29 4.61 -2.26 6.75
N LEU A 30 3.51 -2.77 7.33
CA LEU A 30 2.75 -2.09 8.35
C LEU A 30 3.61 -1.67 9.57
N PRO A 31 4.48 -2.53 10.14
CA PRO A 31 5.37 -2.13 11.24
C PRO A 31 6.26 -0.93 10.91
N THR A 32 6.89 -0.94 9.73
CA THR A 32 7.75 0.16 9.27
C THR A 32 6.96 1.46 9.10
N PHE A 33 5.75 1.39 8.52
CA PHE A 33 4.87 2.54 8.40
C PHE A 33 4.47 3.11 9.78
N MET A 34 4.08 2.25 10.72
CA MET A 34 3.70 2.64 12.07
C MET A 34 4.86 3.29 12.82
N GLN A 35 6.07 2.73 12.73
CA GLN A 35 7.27 3.31 13.33
C GLN A 35 7.61 4.68 12.75
N LYS A 36 7.55 4.82 11.41
CA LYS A 36 7.86 6.08 10.71
C LYS A 36 6.94 7.24 11.15
N HIS A 37 5.66 6.95 11.39
CA HIS A 37 4.66 7.95 11.75
C HIS A 37 4.30 8.00 13.24
N ASN A 38 4.95 7.18 14.07
CA ASN A 38 4.66 7.02 15.50
C ASN A 38 3.16 6.75 15.76
N LEU A 39 2.56 5.86 14.95
CA LEU A 39 1.13 5.53 14.99
C LEU A 39 0.86 4.30 15.86
N VAL A 40 -0.27 4.33 16.56
CA VAL A 40 -0.84 3.17 17.27
C VAL A 40 -1.97 2.56 16.46
N SER A 41 -2.19 1.25 16.61
CA SER A 41 -3.02 0.44 15.71
C SER A 41 -4.46 0.93 15.52
N HIS A 42 -5.00 1.68 16.48
CA HIS A 42 -6.37 2.20 16.46
C HIS A 42 -6.55 3.45 15.60
N ASP A 43 -5.47 4.15 15.25
CA ASP A 43 -5.52 5.40 14.47
C ASP A 43 -5.44 5.16 12.95
N LEU A 44 -5.42 3.89 12.53
CA LEU A 44 -5.11 3.52 11.15
C LEU A 44 -6.39 3.33 10.34
N ASN A 45 -6.67 4.29 9.47
CA ASN A 45 -7.67 4.15 8.40
C ASN A 45 -6.97 4.02 7.05
N PHE A 46 -7.15 2.87 6.41
CA PHE A 46 -6.55 2.56 5.11
C PHE A 46 -7.57 2.63 3.99
N ALA A 47 -7.22 3.26 2.88
CA ALA A 47 -7.90 3.07 1.61
C ALA A 47 -7.51 1.70 1.02
N ASP A 48 -8.43 1.06 0.33
CA ASP A 48 -8.11 -0.14 -0.44
C ASP A 48 -7.37 0.25 -1.73
N GLY A 49 -6.34 -0.52 -2.08
CA GLY A 49 -5.62 -0.35 -3.33
C GLY A 49 -4.69 -1.52 -3.63
N TYR A 50 -3.82 -1.32 -4.61
CA TYR A 50 -2.85 -2.32 -5.06
C TYR A 50 -1.49 -1.66 -5.24
N CYS A 51 -0.45 -2.29 -4.69
CA CYS A 51 0.91 -1.82 -4.91
C CYS A 51 1.37 -2.17 -6.34
N PRO A 52 2.35 -1.44 -6.90
CA PRO A 52 2.84 -1.66 -8.26
C PRO A 52 3.27 -3.10 -8.55
N GLN A 53 3.88 -3.77 -7.56
CA GLN A 53 4.30 -5.17 -7.70
C GLN A 53 3.11 -6.12 -7.87
N CYS A 54 2.05 -5.94 -7.08
CA CYS A 54 0.84 -6.77 -7.18
C CYS A 54 0.05 -6.47 -8.46
N THR A 55 -0.02 -5.20 -8.87
CA THR A 55 -0.65 -4.80 -10.14
C THR A 55 0.09 -5.40 -11.33
N GLN A 56 1.43 -5.36 -11.35
CA GLN A 56 2.24 -5.98 -12.41
C GLN A 56 2.11 -7.50 -12.42
N LEU A 57 2.10 -8.15 -11.25
CA LEU A 57 1.92 -9.60 -11.15
C LEU A 57 0.55 -10.01 -11.70
N TYR A 58 -0.51 -9.31 -11.30
CA TYR A 58 -1.86 -9.56 -11.80
C TYR A 58 -1.92 -9.38 -13.32
N GLY A 59 -1.34 -8.29 -13.84
CA GLY A 59 -1.27 -8.04 -15.29
C GLY A 59 -0.62 -9.20 -16.05
N ARG A 60 0.52 -9.72 -15.56
CA ARG A 60 1.19 -10.89 -16.16
C ARG A 60 0.29 -12.12 -16.15
N LEU A 61 -0.29 -12.45 -15.00
CA LEU A 61 -1.17 -13.63 -14.85
C LEU A 61 -2.40 -13.58 -15.78
N THR A 62 -2.95 -12.37 -16.01
CA THR A 62 -4.08 -12.18 -16.93
C THR A 62 -3.69 -12.20 -18.41
N GLN A 63 -2.43 -11.89 -18.75
CA GLN A 63 -1.95 -11.95 -20.14
C GLN A 63 -1.53 -13.35 -20.57
N GLU A 64 -1.23 -14.25 -19.63
CA GLU A 64 -0.84 -15.64 -19.90
C GLU A 64 -2.03 -16.59 -20.12
N HIS A 65 -3.27 -16.10 -20.03
CA HIS A 65 -4.49 -16.86 -20.38
C HIS A 65 -5.28 -16.17 -21.52
N PRO A 66 -4.89 -16.37 -22.79
CA PRO A 66 -5.79 -16.18 -23.94
C PRO A 66 -6.82 -17.30 -24.07
#